data_AF-A0A8T6VFN4-F1
#
_entry.id   AF-A0A8T6VFN4-F1
#
_cell.length_a   1.000
_cell.length_b   1.000
_cell.length_c   1.000
_cell.angle_alpha   90.00
_cell.angle_beta   90.00
_cell.angle_gamma   90.00
#
_symmetry.space_group_name_H-M   'P 1'
#
loop_
_entity.id
_entity.type
_entity.pdbx_description
1 polymer ?
#
loop_
_entity_poly.entity_id
_entity_poly.type
_entity_poly.pdbx_seq_one_letter_code
_entity_poly.pdbx_strand_id
1 'polypeptide(L)'
;TRIKDKEIIQAFVENLSANLSILDKQNLLEKISQYVEKGSLYLRVDKQAAFKGSFKLCKADPIRVRIRFRKSKLEDVVQICREIGMLQ
;
A
#
# COMPACT_ATOMS: atom_id res chain seq x y z
N THR A 1 -6.90 -8.42 11.28
CA THR A 1 -6.90 -7.38 12.34
C THR A 1 -7.23 -6.02 11.75
N ARG A 2 -7.91 -5.14 12.51
CA ARG A 2 -8.18 -3.76 12.09
C ARG A 2 -7.43 -2.80 13.02
N ILE A 3 -6.63 -1.92 12.44
CA ILE A 3 -5.89 -0.88 13.16
C ILE A 3 -6.62 0.44 12.94
N LYS A 4 -6.80 1.23 14.00
CA LYS A 4 -7.42 2.58 13.96
C LYS A 4 -6.56 3.66 14.59
N ASP A 5 -5.57 3.25 15.39
CA ASP A 5 -4.61 4.15 16.00
C ASP A 5 -3.80 4.85 14.90
N LYS A 6 -3.72 6.17 14.97
CA LYS A 6 -3.12 6.98 13.91
C LYS A 6 -1.60 6.82 13.85
N GLU A 7 -0.94 6.71 15.01
CA GLU A 7 0.51 6.58 15.09
C GLU A 7 0.94 5.24 14.51
N ILE A 8 0.21 4.16 14.85
CA ILE A 8 0.45 2.84 14.28
C ILE A 8 0.18 2.84 12.76
N ILE A 9 -0.90 3.48 12.29
CA ILE A 9 -1.20 3.56 10.86
C ILE A 9 -0.10 4.32 10.12
N GLN A 10 0.34 5.46 10.64
CA GLN A 10 1.37 6.28 10.02
C GLN A 10 2.69 5.49 9.92
N ALA A 11 3.16 4.94 11.04
CA ALA A 11 4.38 4.13 11.06
C ALA A 11 4.30 2.93 10.10
N PHE A 12 3.13 2.28 10.00
CA PHE A 12 2.92 1.19 9.06
C PHE A 12 3.03 1.63 7.60
N VAL A 13 2.39 2.74 7.22
CA VAL A 13 2.39 3.23 5.84
C VAL A 13 3.77 3.74 5.44
N GLU A 14 4.46 4.46 6.32
CA GLU A 14 5.83 4.94 6.10
C GLU A 14 6.80 3.76 5.91
N ASN A 15 6.74 2.76 6.80
CA ASN A 15 7.57 1.57 6.69
C ASN A 15 7.29 0.78 5.40
N LEU A 16 6.02 0.66 5.02
CA LEU A 16 5.62 -0.01 3.78
C LEU A 16 6.13 0.75 2.54
N SER A 17 6.05 2.08 2.55
CA SER A 17 6.58 2.96 1.49
C SER A 17 8.10 2.87 1.36
N ALA A 18 8.83 2.85 2.48
CA ALA A 18 10.29 2.78 2.51
C ALA A 18 10.84 1.45 1.99
N ASN A 19 10.11 0.37 2.17
CA ASN A 19 10.54 -0.98 1.80
C ASN A 19 10.07 -1.44 0.41
N LEU A 20 9.17 -0.70 -0.24
CA LEU A 20 8.78 -1.00 -1.62
C LEU A 20 9.92 -0.64 -2.58
N SER A 21 10.26 -1.57 -3.45
CA SER A 21 11.24 -1.31 -4.51
C SER A 21 10.72 -0.26 -5.49
N ILE A 22 11.64 0.46 -6.15
CA ILE A 22 11.28 1.45 -7.18
C ILE A 22 10.40 0.80 -8.26
N LEU A 23 10.75 -0.42 -8.67
CA LEU A 23 9.98 -1.19 -9.65
C LEU A 23 8.57 -1.51 -9.15
N ASP A 24 8.40 -1.86 -7.87
CA ASP A 24 7.07 -2.10 -7.30
C ASP A 24 6.25 -0.81 -7.24
N LYS A 25 6.86 0.33 -6.90
CA LYS A 25 6.19 1.64 -6.88
C LYS A 25 5.71 2.06 -8.27
N GLN A 26 6.54 1.87 -9.29
CA GLN A 26 6.18 2.13 -10.69
C GLN A 26 5.05 1.20 -11.17
N ASN A 27 5.17 -0.10 -10.90
CA ASN A 27 4.11 -1.06 -11.22
C ASN A 27 2.78 -0.75 -10.52
N LEU A 28 2.86 -0.30 -9.26
CA LEU A 28 1.69 0.10 -8.48
C LEU A 28 1.06 1.35 -9.08
N LEU A 29 1.86 2.32 -9.54
CA LEU A 29 1.39 3.54 -10.21
C LEU A 29 0.69 3.22 -11.53
N GLU A 30 1.30 2.45 -12.41
CA GLU A 30 0.74 2.07 -13.72
C GLU A 30 -0.62 1.37 -13.58
N LYS A 31 -0.79 0.57 -12.53
CA LYS A 31 -1.97 -0.27 -12.31
C LYS A 31 -2.82 0.20 -11.13
N ILE A 32 -2.66 1.44 -10.68
CA ILE A 32 -3.27 1.92 -9.42
C ILE A 32 -4.80 1.79 -9.41
N SER A 33 -5.44 1.94 -10.58
CA SER A 33 -6.88 1.76 -10.75
C SER A 33 -7.36 0.33 -10.47
N GLN A 34 -6.48 -0.67 -10.57
CA GLN A 34 -6.78 -2.07 -10.23
C GLN A 34 -6.65 -2.36 -8.73
N TYR A 35 -5.94 -1.49 -8.00
CA TYR A 35 -5.70 -1.63 -6.56
C TYR A 35 -6.59 -0.71 -5.72
N VAL A 36 -7.21 0.30 -6.32
CA VAL A 36 -8.08 1.25 -5.61
C VAL A 36 -9.54 0.98 -5.93
N GLU A 37 -10.33 0.69 -4.89
CA GLU A 37 -11.79 0.58 -5.00
C GLU A 37 -12.47 1.28 -3.81
N LYS A 38 -13.45 2.16 -4.10
CA LYS A 38 -14.27 2.86 -3.09
C LYS A 38 -13.43 3.55 -2.00
N GLY A 39 -12.37 4.28 -2.39
CA GLY A 39 -11.48 4.97 -1.45
C GLY A 39 -10.61 4.05 -0.60
N SER A 40 -10.43 2.78 -1.01
CA SER A 40 -9.54 1.83 -0.32
C SER A 40 -8.47 1.35 -1.28
N LEU A 41 -7.21 1.39 -0.85
CA LEU A 41 -6.10 0.73 -1.54
C LEU A 41 -5.96 -0.69 -1.01
N TYR A 42 -5.91 -1.65 -1.92
CA TYR A 42 -5.73 -3.06 -1.62
C TYR A 42 -4.35 -3.48 -2.09
N LEU A 43 -3.54 -4.03 -1.19
CA LEU A 43 -2.21 -4.54 -1.50
C LEU A 43 -2.13 -6.02 -1.13
N ARG A 44 -1.31 -6.73 -1.90
CA ARG A 44 -0.99 -8.14 -1.68
C ARG A 44 0.50 -8.25 -1.44
N VAL A 45 0.87 -8.42 -0.17
CA VAL A 45 2.27 -8.46 0.25
C VAL A 45 2.70 -9.91 0.40
N ASP A 46 3.90 -10.24 -0.06
CA ASP A 46 4.50 -11.57 0.08
C ASP A 46 4.71 -11.93 1.56
N LYS A 47 4.13 -13.06 2.00
CA LYS A 47 4.25 -13.52 3.41
C LYS A 47 5.69 -13.80 3.82
N GLN A 48 6.49 -14.40 2.94
CA GLN A 48 7.86 -14.81 3.23
C GLN A 48 8.77 -13.58 3.30
N ALA A 49 8.59 -12.62 2.39
CA ALA A 49 9.31 -11.35 2.43
C ALA A 49 8.97 -10.55 3.70
N ALA A 50 7.68 -10.48 4.06
CA ALA A 50 7.22 -9.78 5.25
C ALA A 50 7.77 -10.38 6.54
N PHE A 51 7.86 -11.71 6.61
CA PHE A 51 8.51 -12.40 7.73
C PHE A 51 9.99 -12.04 7.87
N LYS A 52 10.67 -11.78 6.74
CA LYS A 52 12.07 -11.31 6.70
C LYS A 52 12.23 -9.79 6.84
N GLY A 53 11.16 -9.06 7.15
CA GLY A 53 11.20 -7.59 7.34
C GLY A 53 11.22 -6.78 6.05
N SER A 54 10.86 -7.39 4.91
CA SER A 54 10.83 -6.74 3.60
C SER A 54 9.42 -6.73 3.00
N PHE A 55 9.10 -5.75 2.15
CA PHE A 55 7.80 -5.66 1.50
C PHE A 55 7.95 -5.90 0.00
N LYS A 56 7.29 -6.94 -0.50
CA LYS A 56 7.23 -7.27 -1.93
C LYS A 56 5.79 -7.53 -2.34
N LEU A 57 5.38 -7.02 -3.50
CA LEU A 57 4.05 -7.31 -4.04
C LEU A 57 4.03 -8.72 -4.65
N CYS A 58 3.02 -9.52 -4.32
CA CYS A 58 2.93 -10.91 -4.77
C CYS A 58 1.49 -11.33 -5.07
N LYS A 59 1.36 -12.33 -5.96
CA LYS A 59 0.06 -12.92 -6.33
C LYS A 59 -0.26 -14.20 -5.57
N ALA A 60 0.75 -15.01 -5.22
CA ALA A 60 0.59 -16.32 -4.58
C ALA A 60 0.67 -16.20 -3.05
N ASP A 61 -0.35 -16.71 -2.38
CA ASP A 61 -0.52 -16.71 -0.91
C ASP A 61 -0.09 -15.43 -0.14
N PRO A 62 -0.68 -14.25 -0.45
CA PRO A 62 -0.23 -12.98 0.13
C PRO A 62 -0.88 -12.66 1.48
N ILE A 63 -0.22 -11.79 2.25
CA ILE A 63 -0.87 -10.96 3.27
C ILE A 63 -1.69 -9.89 2.54
N ARG A 64 -3.01 -9.89 2.75
CA ARG A 64 -3.91 -8.89 2.18
C ARG A 64 -3.95 -7.68 3.09
N VAL A 65 -3.50 -6.53 2.59
CA VAL A 65 -3.53 -5.26 3.28
C VAL A 65 -4.59 -4.38 2.63
N ARG A 66 -5.46 -3.78 3.45
CA ARG A 66 -6.43 -2.79 3.00
C ARG A 66 -6.21 -1.49 3.76
N ILE A 67 -5.87 -0.43 3.03
CA ILE A 67 -5.73 0.92 3.55
C ILE A 67 -6.97 1.71 3.14
N ARG A 68 -7.79 2.09 4.11
CA ARG A 68 -9.00 2.89 3.84
C ARG A 68 -8.69 4.37 4.02
N PHE A 69 -8.86 5.14 2.96
CA PHE A 69 -8.74 6.59 2.98
C PHE A 69 -10.06 7.24 3.42
N ARG A 70 -9.97 8.46 3.93
CA ARG A 70 -11.15 9.28 4.24
C ARG A 70 -11.84 9.77 2.96
N LYS A 71 -11.04 10.06 1.93
CA LYS A 71 -11.52 10.46 0.60
C LYS A 71 -11.77 9.22 -0.26
N SER A 72 -12.76 9.29 -1.14
CA SER A 72 -13.21 8.16 -1.96
C SER A 72 -12.84 8.26 -3.44
N LYS A 73 -12.51 9.46 -3.94
CA LYS A 73 -12.11 9.66 -5.33
C LYS A 73 -10.75 9.03 -5.58
N LEU A 74 -10.59 8.42 -6.74
CA LEU A 74 -9.33 7.77 -7.12
C LEU A 74 -8.18 8.79 -7.16
N GLU A 75 -8.40 9.97 -7.73
CA GLU A 75 -7.40 11.05 -7.80
C GLU A 75 -6.89 11.46 -6.41
N ASP A 76 -7.80 11.61 -5.45
CA ASP A 76 -7.46 11.92 -4.06
C ASP A 76 -6.59 10.82 -3.43
N VAL A 77 -6.93 9.55 -3.67
CA VAL A 77 -6.16 8.40 -3.16
C VAL A 77 -4.77 8.37 -3.80
N VAL A 78 -4.68 8.58 -5.11
CA VAL A 78 -3.41 8.62 -5.85
C VAL A 78 -2.53 9.74 -5.32
N GLN A 79 -3.09 10.93 -5.12
CA GLN A 79 -2.35 12.08 -4.59
C GLN A 79 -1.81 11.81 -3.19
N ILE A 80 -2.64 11.28 -2.29
CA ILE A 80 -2.19 10.90 -0.96
C ILE A 80 -1.06 9.86 -1.08
N CYS A 81 -1.23 8.80 -1.87
CA CYS A 81 -0.20 7.78 -2.06
C CYS A 81 1.13 8.35 -2.60
N ARG A 82 1.10 9.38 -3.47
CA ARG A 82 2.32 10.08 -3.92
C ARG A 82 3.00 10.83 -2.76
N GLU A 83 2.22 11.55 -1.95
CA GLU A 83 2.74 12.32 -0.81
C GLU A 83 3.44 11.45 0.24
N ILE A 84 2.94 10.24 0.49
CA ILE A 84 3.58 9.24 1.38
C ILE A 84 4.71 8.45 0.69
N GLY A 85 5.02 8.73 -0.57
CA GLY A 85 6.09 8.07 -1.33
C GLY A 85 5.77 6.64 -1.78
N MET A 86 4.51 6.23 -1.74
CA MET A 86 4.05 4.91 -2.20
C MET A 86 4.01 4.79 -3.73
N LEU A 87 3.94 5.91 -4.45
CA LEU A 87 3.93 5.99 -5.90
C LEU A 87 5.07 6.92 -6.34
N GLN A 88 5.93 6.45 -7.25
CA GLN A 88 7.04 7.20 -7.84
C GLN A 88 7.14 6.89 -9.32
#